data_AF-A0A498QHL8-F1
#
_entry.id   AF-A0A498QHL8-F1
#
_cell.length_a   1.000
_cell.length_b   1.000
_cell.length_c   1.000
_cell.angle_alpha   90.00
_cell.angle_beta   90.00
_cell.angle_gamma   90.00
#
_symmetry.space_group_name_H-M   'P 1'
#
loop_
_entity.id
_entity.type
_entity.pdbx_description
1 polymer ?
#
loop_
_entity_poly.entity_id
_entity_poly.type
_entity_poly.pdbx_seq_one_letter_code
_entity_poly.pdbx_strand_id
1 'polypeptide(L)'
;MGHHTHLVEYDGGVLVEEISSRSDISTFAAPLHRFNGKKPWALSLAPLPSGMEYADMVEAGIYSTEYLQAAGSSPEKITIEIREPGGQQWGADWVRYVVGHPGSGDERLDVACHGCPASMPLIILG
;
A
#
# COMPACT_ATOMS: atom_id res chain seq x y z
N MET A 1 -5.40 -27.52 -2.28
CA MET A 1 -6.01 -26.22 -1.91
C MET A 1 -5.16 -25.14 -2.58
N GLY A 2 -5.79 -24.10 -3.13
CA GLY A 2 -5.01 -22.98 -3.67
C GLY A 2 -4.40 -22.23 -2.50
N HIS A 3 -3.08 -22.05 -2.49
CA HIS A 3 -2.43 -21.23 -1.48
C HIS A 3 -2.72 -19.77 -1.82
N HIS A 4 -3.32 -19.04 -0.89
CA HIS A 4 -3.38 -17.59 -0.98
C HIS A 4 -1.96 -17.03 -0.87
N THR A 5 -1.71 -15.96 -1.61
CA THR A 5 -0.35 -15.39 -1.72
C THR A 5 -0.32 -13.95 -1.23
N HIS A 6 -1.46 -13.27 -1.30
CA HIS A 6 -1.59 -11.87 -0.94
C HIS A 6 -2.93 -11.61 -0.29
N LEU A 7 -3.00 -10.55 0.51
CA LEU A 7 -4.22 -9.97 1.04
C LEU A 7 -4.49 -8.64 0.33
N VAL A 8 -5.76 -8.37 0.05
CA VAL A 8 -6.26 -7.05 -0.36
C VAL A 8 -7.15 -6.52 0.74
N GLU A 9 -6.83 -5.35 1.26
CA GLU A 9 -7.64 -4.64 2.25
C GLU A 9 -8.24 -3.39 1.62
N TYR A 10 -9.53 -3.19 1.83
CA TYR A 10 -10.26 -1.99 1.42
C TYR A 10 -10.68 -1.18 2.65
N ASP A 11 -10.61 0.15 2.51
CA ASP A 11 -11.08 1.13 3.50
C ASP A 11 -10.53 0.89 4.93
N GLY A 12 -9.26 0.48 5.04
CA GLY A 12 -8.60 0.25 6.32
C GLY A 12 -9.04 -1.02 7.04
N GLY A 13 -9.38 -2.08 6.30
CA GLY A 13 -9.70 -3.41 6.82
C GLY A 13 -11.19 -3.73 6.90
N VAL A 14 -12.07 -2.90 6.31
CA VAL A 14 -13.53 -3.13 6.29
C VAL A 14 -13.89 -4.30 5.38
N LEU A 15 -13.16 -4.49 4.29
CA LEU A 15 -13.25 -5.65 3.42
C LEU A 15 -11.84 -6.18 3.18
N VAL A 16 -11.61 -7.45 3.49
CA VAL A 16 -10.34 -8.14 3.25
C VAL A 16 -10.60 -9.33 2.35
N GLU A 17 -9.86 -9.42 1.24
CA GLU A 17 -9.93 -10.53 0.30
C GLU A 17 -8.54 -11.17 0.13
N GLU A 18 -8.48 -12.50 0.24
CA GLU A 18 -7.26 -13.25 0.01
C GLU A 18 -7.15 -13.63 -1.47
N ILE A 19 -6.04 -13.25 -2.11
CA ILE A 19 -5.79 -13.53 -3.51
C ILE A 19 -5.20 -14.93 -3.65
N SER A 20 -5.96 -15.81 -4.29
CA SER A 20 -5.49 -17.12 -4.73
C SER A 20 -4.94 -17.05 -6.16
N SER A 21 -4.23 -18.09 -6.59
CA SER A 21 -3.78 -18.24 -7.99
C SER A 21 -4.90 -18.33 -9.03
N ARG A 22 -6.18 -18.32 -8.60
CA ARG A 22 -7.37 -18.35 -9.46
C ARG A 22 -8.15 -17.03 -9.44
N SER A 23 -7.71 -16.03 -8.69
CA SER A 23 -8.37 -14.72 -8.66
C SER A 23 -8.21 -14.04 -10.02
N ASP A 24 -9.29 -13.42 -10.50
CA ASP A 24 -9.27 -12.64 -11.74
C ASP A 24 -9.38 -11.13 -11.47
N ILE A 25 -9.33 -10.33 -12.54
CA ILE A 25 -9.33 -8.86 -12.48
C ILE A 25 -10.57 -8.28 -11.77
N SER A 26 -11.69 -9.02 -11.69
CA SER A 26 -12.91 -8.54 -11.05
C SER A 26 -12.77 -8.35 -9.54
N THR A 27 -11.90 -9.14 -8.90
CA THR A 27 -11.49 -9.03 -7.48
C THR A 27 -11.01 -7.61 -7.15
N PHE A 28 -10.40 -6.93 -8.12
CA PHE A 28 -9.93 -5.55 -8.00
C PHE A 28 -10.93 -4.56 -8.60
N ALA A 29 -11.43 -4.83 -9.81
CA ALA A 29 -12.23 -3.87 -10.56
C ALA A 29 -13.57 -3.55 -9.87
N ALA A 30 -14.27 -4.56 -9.34
CA ALA A 30 -15.60 -4.37 -8.79
C ALA A 30 -15.61 -3.45 -7.54
N PRO A 31 -14.68 -3.60 -6.58
CA PRO A 31 -14.52 -2.63 -5.50
C PRO A 31 -14.06 -1.25 -5.98
N LEU A 32 -13.09 -1.17 -6.91
CA LEU A 32 -12.60 0.10 -7.45
C LEU A 32 -13.69 0.91 -8.15
N HIS A 33 -14.66 0.27 -8.81
CA HIS A 33 -15.81 0.95 -9.42
C HIS A 33 -16.70 1.67 -8.40
N ARG A 34 -16.61 1.34 -7.11
CA ARG A 34 -17.33 2.06 -6.04
C ARG A 34 -16.66 3.39 -5.68
N PHE A 35 -15.41 3.60 -6.09
CA PHE A 35 -14.63 4.81 -5.85
C PHE A 35 -15.01 5.91 -6.84
N ASN A 36 -16.20 6.48 -6.63
CA ASN A 36 -16.82 7.48 -7.50
C ASN A 36 -16.41 8.93 -7.19
N GLY A 37 -15.33 9.13 -6.43
CA GLY A 37 -14.83 10.45 -6.05
C GLY A 37 -15.70 11.20 -5.01
N LYS A 38 -16.72 10.56 -4.42
CA LYS A 38 -17.58 11.20 -3.41
C LYS A 38 -17.17 10.87 -1.97
N LYS A 39 -16.40 9.81 -1.78
CA LYS A 39 -15.92 9.37 -0.47
C LYS A 39 -14.43 9.06 -0.54
N PRO A 40 -13.66 9.35 0.52
CA PRO A 40 -12.32 8.81 0.67
C PRO A 40 -12.36 7.29 0.59
N TRP A 41 -11.31 6.70 0.02
CA TRP A 41 -11.12 5.28 -0.09
C TRP A 41 -9.66 4.93 0.12
N ALA A 42 -9.42 3.69 0.52
CA ALA A 42 -8.09 3.09 0.55
C ALA A 42 -8.15 1.65 0.04
N LEU A 43 -7.07 1.22 -0.60
CA LEU A 43 -6.81 -0.12 -1.08
C LEU A 43 -5.38 -0.46 -0.71
N SER A 44 -5.16 -1.53 0.03
CA SER A 44 -3.83 -2.05 0.36
C SER A 44 -3.68 -3.47 -0.19
N LEU A 45 -2.51 -3.77 -0.72
CA LEU A 45 -2.09 -5.09 -1.16
C LEU A 45 -0.82 -5.45 -0.39
N ALA A 46 -0.83 -6.58 0.28
CA ALA A 46 0.32 -7.08 1.04
C ALA A 46 0.53 -8.58 0.79
N PRO A 47 1.77 -9.07 0.86
CA PRO A 47 2.03 -10.50 0.82
C PRO A 47 1.47 -11.16 2.07
N LEU A 48 0.98 -12.38 1.89
CA LEU A 48 0.49 -13.25 2.95
C LEU A 48 1.61 -14.27 3.26
N PRO A 49 2.02 -14.46 4.53
CA PRO A 49 3.05 -15.42 4.87
C PRO A 49 2.72 -16.83 4.37
N SER A 50 3.74 -17.53 3.87
CA SER A 50 3.54 -18.85 3.28
C SER A 50 2.90 -19.81 4.27
N GLY A 51 1.74 -20.35 3.90
CA GLY A 51 1.00 -21.34 4.68
C GLY A 51 0.15 -20.76 5.81
N MET A 52 -0.03 -19.45 5.86
CA MET A 52 -1.02 -18.79 6.71
C MET A 52 -2.24 -18.36 5.89
N GLU A 53 -3.37 -18.19 6.57
CA GLU A 53 -4.49 -17.38 6.12
C GLU A 53 -4.53 -16.06 6.91
N TYR A 54 -5.32 -15.09 6.47
CA TYR A 54 -5.45 -13.77 7.11
C TYR A 54 -5.87 -13.89 8.58
N ALA A 55 -6.78 -14.81 8.90
CA ALA A 55 -7.22 -15.04 10.27
C ALA A 55 -6.06 -15.46 11.19
N ASP A 56 -5.15 -16.32 10.70
CA ASP A 56 -3.98 -16.78 11.44
C ASP A 56 -2.99 -15.63 11.68
N MET A 57 -2.82 -14.74 10.69
CA MET A 57 -1.98 -13.53 10.84
C MET A 57 -2.53 -12.61 11.94
N VAL A 58 -3.85 -12.36 11.93
CA VAL A 58 -4.50 -11.51 12.93
C VAL A 58 -4.38 -12.11 14.33
N GLU A 59 -4.62 -13.42 14.48
CA GLU A 59 -4.45 -14.11 15.76
C GLU A 59 -3.00 -14.06 16.27
N ALA A 60 -2.04 -14.20 15.37
CA ALA A 60 -0.61 -14.13 15.70
C ALA A 60 -0.08 -12.69 15.87
N GLY A 61 -0.90 -11.66 15.61
CA GLY A 61 -0.47 -10.26 15.65
C GLY A 61 0.57 -9.91 14.59
N ILE A 62 0.58 -10.63 13.47
CA ILE A 62 1.52 -10.43 12.36
C ILE A 62 0.91 -9.41 11.39
N TYR A 63 1.63 -8.33 11.16
CA TYR A 63 1.27 -7.30 10.17
C TYR A 63 2.33 -7.26 9.06
N SER A 64 1.88 -7.23 7.82
CA SER A 64 2.81 -7.19 6.68
C SER A 64 3.55 -5.86 6.64
N THR A 65 4.88 -5.92 6.65
CA THR A 65 5.74 -4.74 6.56
C THR A 65 5.99 -4.32 5.12
N GLU A 66 5.80 -5.22 4.17
CA GLU A 66 5.85 -4.99 2.74
C GLU A 66 4.44 -4.76 2.21
N TYR A 67 4.19 -3.68 1.49
CA TYR A 67 2.86 -3.40 0.93
C TYR A 67 2.88 -2.37 -0.19
N LEU A 68 1.80 -2.39 -0.97
CA LEU A 68 1.37 -1.33 -1.85
C LEU A 68 0.03 -0.81 -1.35
N GLN A 69 -0.08 0.48 -1.07
CA GLN A 69 -1.33 1.11 -0.65
C GLN A 69 -1.69 2.26 -1.59
N ALA A 70 -2.88 2.26 -2.14
CA ALA A 70 -3.46 3.40 -2.85
C ALA A 70 -4.58 3.99 -2.00
N ALA A 71 -4.60 5.31 -1.86
CA ALA A 71 -5.68 6.01 -1.18
C ALA A 71 -6.02 7.31 -1.89
N GLY A 72 -7.27 7.75 -1.78
CA GLY A 72 -7.67 9.02 -2.32
C GLY A 72 -9.12 9.37 -2.09
N SER A 73 -9.49 10.59 -2.47
CA SER A 73 -10.89 11.06 -2.44
C SER A 73 -11.44 11.39 -3.82
N SER A 74 -10.58 11.54 -4.82
CA SER A 74 -10.90 11.92 -6.20
C SER A 74 -9.68 11.61 -7.11
N PRO A 75 -9.84 11.54 -8.45
CA PRO A 75 -8.75 11.18 -9.36
C PRO A 75 -7.48 12.05 -9.23
N GLU A 76 -7.65 13.34 -8.95
CA GLU A 76 -6.57 14.31 -8.72
C GLU A 76 -6.03 14.33 -7.28
N LYS A 77 -6.54 13.44 -6.42
CA LYS A 77 -6.14 13.29 -5.01
C LYS A 77 -5.86 11.84 -4.67
N ILE A 78 -5.21 11.13 -5.60
CA ILE A 78 -4.73 9.77 -5.38
C ILE A 78 -3.26 9.83 -4.95
N THR A 79 -2.93 9.06 -3.92
CA THR A 79 -1.57 8.78 -3.49
C THR A 79 -1.35 7.27 -3.47
N ILE A 80 -0.17 6.84 -3.89
CA ILE A 80 0.31 5.47 -3.85
C ILE A 80 1.51 5.43 -2.91
N GLU A 81 1.41 4.65 -1.85
CA GLU A 81 2.48 4.34 -0.93
C GLU A 81 3.02 2.95 -1.24
N ILE A 82 4.35 2.84 -1.32
CA ILE A 82 5.05 1.58 -1.58
C ILE A 82 6.02 1.39 -0.43
N ARG A 83 5.96 0.25 0.26
CA ARG A 83 6.92 -0.13 1.29
C ARG A 83 7.56 -1.46 0.96
N GLU A 84 8.87 -1.46 0.87
CA GLU A 84 9.67 -2.63 0.47
C GLU A 84 11.01 -2.67 1.23
N PRO A 85 11.67 -3.85 1.31
CA PRO A 85 13.01 -3.96 1.86
C PRO A 85 14.01 -3.12 1.06
N GLY A 86 14.94 -2.45 1.74
CA GLY A 86 15.96 -1.65 1.07
C GLY A 86 16.43 -0.46 1.90
N GLY A 87 17.28 0.38 1.31
CA GLY A 87 17.75 1.60 1.96
C GLY A 87 19.01 1.44 2.81
N GLN A 88 19.75 0.34 2.64
CA GLN A 88 20.98 0.07 3.40
C GLN A 88 22.02 1.19 3.22
N GLN A 89 22.06 1.83 2.05
CA GLN A 89 22.89 3.01 1.78
C GLN A 89 22.56 4.22 2.68
N TRP A 90 21.39 4.22 3.31
CA TRP A 90 20.91 5.23 4.25
C TRP A 90 20.81 4.71 5.69
N GLY A 91 21.32 3.50 5.97
CA GLY A 91 21.23 2.87 7.29
C GLY A 91 19.82 2.41 7.67
N ALA A 92 18.95 2.15 6.69
CA ALA A 92 17.60 1.63 6.88
C ALA A 92 17.48 0.21 6.31
N ASP A 93 16.61 -0.61 6.93
CA ASP A 93 16.26 -1.95 6.45
C ASP A 93 15.06 -1.94 5.48
N TRP A 94 14.24 -0.89 5.57
CA TRP A 94 13.03 -0.69 4.80
C TRP A 94 12.95 0.73 4.29
N VAL A 95 12.39 0.88 3.10
CA VAL A 95 12.15 2.17 2.46
C VAL A 95 10.66 2.32 2.19
N ARG A 96 10.20 3.58 2.20
CA ARG A 96 8.82 3.91 1.89
C ARG A 96 8.75 5.05 0.88
N TYR A 97 8.16 4.78 -0.27
CA TYR A 97 7.94 5.73 -1.35
C TYR A 97 6.50 6.21 -1.34
N VAL A 98 6.29 7.48 -1.70
CA VAL A 98 4.97 8.07 -1.81
C VAL A 98 4.86 8.77 -3.16
N VAL A 99 4.02 8.23 -4.04
CA VAL A 99 3.74 8.78 -5.37
C VAL A 99 2.36 9.41 -5.34
N GLY A 100 2.29 10.72 -5.50
CA GLY A 100 1.03 11.44 -5.51
C GLY A 100 1.18 12.85 -6.04
N HIS A 101 0.09 13.60 -6.03
CA HIS A 101 0.16 15.03 -6.32
C HIS A 101 0.94 15.73 -5.21
N PRO A 102 1.90 16.62 -5.55
CA PRO A 102 2.53 17.48 -4.57
C PRO A 102 1.46 18.23 -3.79
N GLY A 103 1.56 18.22 -2.45
CA GLY A 103 0.69 19.03 -1.63
C GLY A 103 0.80 20.51 -2.04
N SER A 104 -0.32 21.21 -2.07
CA SER A 104 -0.36 22.66 -2.36
C SER A 104 -0.22 23.52 -1.09
N GLY A 105 0.09 22.91 0.05
CA GLY A 105 0.24 23.58 1.34
C GLY A 105 1.69 23.79 1.73
N ASP A 106 1.93 24.63 2.74
CA ASP A 106 3.25 24.90 3.34
C ASP A 106 3.69 23.79 4.32
N GLU A 107 3.09 22.60 4.23
CA GLU A 107 3.47 21.46 5.05
C GLU A 107 4.94 21.13 4.78
N ARG A 108 5.71 20.98 5.86
CA ARG A 108 7.13 20.69 5.76
C ARG A 108 7.30 19.30 5.14
N LEU A 109 7.68 19.27 3.86
CA LEU A 109 8.08 18.04 3.19
C LEU A 109 9.27 17.43 3.94
N ASP A 110 9.28 16.11 4.09
CA ASP A 110 10.45 15.41 4.61
C ASP A 110 11.64 15.64 3.68
N VAL A 111 12.81 15.79 4.28
CA VAL A 111 14.04 16.18 3.58
C VAL A 111 14.35 15.20 2.45
N ALA A 112 14.66 15.75 1.28
CA ALA A 112 15.19 14.98 0.15
C ALA A 112 16.40 14.15 0.63
N CYS A 113 16.34 12.84 0.39
CA CYS A 113 17.49 11.97 0.62
C CYS A 113 18.61 12.37 -0.35
N HIS A 114 19.75 12.79 0.19
CA HIS A 114 20.94 13.10 -0.60
C HIS A 114 21.37 11.83 -1.35
N GLY A 115 21.35 11.89 -2.68
CA GLY A 115 21.74 10.77 -3.56
C GLY A 115 20.59 9.98 -4.18
N CYS A 116 19.32 10.35 -3.94
CA CYS A 116 18.21 9.77 -4.68
C CYS A 116 18.12 10.39 -6.09
N PRO A 117 17.97 9.60 -7.17
CA PRO A 117 17.70 10.15 -8.49
C PRO A 117 16.45 11.04 -8.42
N ALA A 118 16.52 12.24 -8.98
CA ALA A 118 15.53 13.31 -8.85
C ALA A 118 14.13 13.02 -9.44
N SER A 119 13.81 11.77 -9.77
CA SER A 119 12.56 11.38 -10.45
C SER A 119 11.51 10.71 -9.57
N MET A 120 11.72 10.54 -8.26
CA MET A 120 10.67 10.04 -7.36
C MET A 120 10.75 10.73 -5.99
N PRO A 121 9.72 11.48 -5.56
CA PRO A 121 9.68 12.01 -4.20
C PRO A 121 9.50 10.85 -3.21
N LEU A 122 10.60 10.40 -2.62
CA LEU A 122 10.61 9.48 -1.48
C LEU A 122 10.20 10.29 -0.23
N ILE A 123 8.98 10.09 0.29
CA ILE A 123 8.52 10.69 1.56
C ILE A 123 8.56 9.58 2.63
N ILE A 124 9.56 9.66 3.51
CA ILE A 124 9.68 8.81 4.70
C ILE A 124 9.05 9.57 5.88
N LEU A 125 7.80 9.27 6.24
CA LEU A 125 7.19 9.76 7.49
C LEU A 125 7.56 8.77 8.60
N GLY A 126 8.32 9.24 9.59
CA GLY A 126 8.62 8.54 10.84
C GLY A 126 7.69 8.92 11.98
#